data_AF-A0A6S8Y426-F1
#
_entry.id   AF-A0A6S8Y426-F1
#
_cell.length_a   1.000
_cell.length_b   1.000
_cell.length_c   1.000
_cell.angle_alpha   90.00
_cell.angle_beta   90.00
_cell.angle_gamma   90.00
#
_symmetry.space_group_name_H-M   'P 1'
#
loop_
_entity.id
_entity.type
_entity.pdbx_description
1 polymer ?
#
loop_
_entity_poly.entity_id
_entity_poly.type
_entity_poly.pdbx_seq_one_letter_code
_entity_poly.pdbx_strand_id
1 'polypeptide(L)'
;MDEVLTKPNPNAPKPLAFSVLRVPFFLEPHYDEDKPFIESNRERLVKKWGGNAGWNRQKQHHNLKGRGQDAGIPHFNLDRLTSNTMASHRLIQHIGKKYGLGVSEALYDVLNIYYFVDGHALNDRPRLAKVTHDCLIKEVGSDDDADANENNNNIMSEEDILEFLNGSEGRKEIDQALYALNEMGVHGIPKFIIEGKRVVDGAAHSNTFIDIFREIEEKGAVHAGPVFGEILGVASEIIKKGSHSNSSA
;
A
#
# COMPACT_ATOMS: atom_id res chain seq x y z
N MET A 1 -2.63 11.07 8.75
CA MET A 1 -3.62 11.96 8.11
C MET A 1 -4.62 12.45 9.14
N ASP A 2 -4.97 11.60 10.11
CA ASP A 2 -5.93 11.90 11.19
C ASP A 2 -5.69 13.21 11.92
N GLU A 3 -4.44 13.55 12.28
CA GLU A 3 -4.16 14.81 12.99
C GLU A 3 -4.63 16.05 12.20
N VAL A 4 -4.43 16.08 10.88
CA VAL A 4 -4.81 17.22 10.04
C VAL A 4 -6.28 17.16 9.63
N LEU A 5 -6.83 15.95 9.44
CA LEU A 5 -8.24 15.74 9.14
C LEU A 5 -9.13 16.10 10.36
N THR A 6 -8.81 15.60 11.55
CA THR A 6 -9.60 15.83 12.77
C THR A 6 -9.43 17.23 13.36
N LYS A 7 -8.32 17.90 13.07
CA LYS A 7 -8.04 19.28 13.50
C LYS A 7 -7.69 20.13 12.28
N PRO A 8 -8.63 20.44 11.38
CA PRO A 8 -8.33 21.24 10.19
C PRO A 8 -7.94 22.67 10.58
N ASN A 9 -7.05 23.31 9.82
CA ASN A 9 -6.78 24.74 10.02
C ASN A 9 -8.06 25.55 9.72
N PRO A 10 -8.63 26.28 10.71
CA PRO A 10 -9.89 26.99 10.53
C PRO A 10 -9.82 28.13 9.50
N ASN A 11 -8.61 28.57 9.16
CA ASN A 11 -8.38 29.62 8.16
C ASN A 11 -8.00 29.05 6.78
N ALA A 12 -7.94 27.72 6.63
CA ALA A 12 -7.62 27.11 5.34
C ALA A 12 -8.73 27.42 4.32
N PRO A 13 -8.40 27.74 3.06
CA PRO A 13 -9.40 28.05 2.04
C PRO A 13 -10.32 26.88 1.72
N LYS A 14 -9.84 25.64 1.93
CA LYS A 14 -10.55 24.38 1.66
C LYS A 14 -10.11 23.30 2.66
N PRO A 15 -11.01 22.38 3.06
CA PRO A 15 -10.62 21.18 3.79
C PRO A 15 -9.65 20.30 2.98
N LEU A 16 -8.74 19.59 3.65
CA LEU A 16 -7.93 18.57 2.99
C LEU A 16 -8.74 17.29 2.74
N ALA A 17 -8.45 16.69 1.59
CA ALA A 17 -8.76 15.30 1.28
C ALA A 17 -7.50 14.65 0.71
N PHE A 18 -7.35 13.35 0.92
CA PHE A 18 -6.18 12.59 0.50
C PHE A 18 -6.57 11.46 -0.43
N SER A 19 -5.81 11.35 -1.52
CA SER A 19 -5.84 10.22 -2.43
C SER A 19 -4.50 9.53 -2.35
N VAL A 20 -4.46 8.38 -1.69
CA VAL A 20 -3.24 7.57 -1.58
C VAL A 20 -3.23 6.59 -2.73
N LEU A 21 -2.21 6.70 -3.58
CA LEU A 21 -1.95 5.76 -4.66
C LEU A 21 -0.70 4.96 -4.30
N ARG A 22 -0.88 3.66 -4.01
CA ARG A 22 0.25 2.76 -3.78
C ARG A 22 0.98 2.52 -5.10
N VAL A 23 2.27 2.81 -5.14
CA VAL A 23 3.10 2.54 -6.32
C VAL A 23 3.94 1.29 -6.06
N PRO A 24 3.91 0.28 -6.95
CA PRO A 24 4.61 -0.98 -6.73
C PRO A 24 6.13 -0.81 -6.75
N PHE A 25 6.82 -1.53 -5.87
CA PHE A 25 8.28 -1.64 -5.85
C PHE A 25 8.68 -3.04 -5.39
N PHE A 26 9.76 -3.57 -5.94
CA PHE A 26 10.23 -4.93 -5.67
C PHE A 26 11.59 -4.89 -4.99
N LEU A 27 11.67 -5.41 -3.76
CA LEU A 27 12.95 -5.64 -3.11
C LEU A 27 13.65 -6.88 -3.67
N GLU A 28 12.87 -7.88 -4.07
CA GLU A 28 13.37 -9.18 -4.55
C GLU A 28 12.73 -9.53 -5.91
N PRO A 29 12.95 -8.73 -6.99
CA PRO A 29 12.27 -8.92 -8.28
C PRO A 29 12.63 -10.24 -8.98
N HIS A 30 13.72 -10.88 -8.54
CA HIS A 30 14.24 -12.13 -9.10
C HIS A 30 13.61 -13.39 -8.49
N TYR A 31 12.79 -13.24 -7.44
CA TYR A 31 12.10 -14.38 -6.84
C TYR A 31 11.10 -14.98 -7.83
N ASP A 32 11.05 -16.32 -7.86
CA ASP A 32 10.21 -17.12 -8.72
C ASP A 32 8.72 -16.85 -8.46
N GLU A 33 8.01 -16.32 -9.48
CA GLU A 33 6.59 -15.92 -9.41
C GLU A 33 5.63 -17.11 -9.34
N ASP A 34 6.08 -18.33 -9.67
CA ASP A 34 5.26 -19.54 -9.66
C ASP A 34 5.25 -20.25 -8.30
N LYS A 35 6.09 -19.80 -7.36
CA LYS A 35 6.16 -20.35 -6.01
C LYS A 35 5.42 -19.48 -5.02
N PRO A 36 4.63 -20.06 -4.09
CA PRO A 36 3.97 -19.27 -3.04
C PRO A 36 4.99 -18.51 -2.18
N PHE A 37 6.16 -19.10 -1.92
CA PHE A 37 7.29 -18.46 -1.25
C PHE A 37 8.63 -19.13 -1.60
N ILE A 38 9.74 -18.47 -1.25
CA ILE A 38 11.11 -18.94 -1.52
C ILE A 38 11.82 -19.39 -0.24
N GLU A 39 11.82 -18.54 0.78
CA GLU A 39 12.53 -18.75 2.04
C GLU A 39 11.89 -17.91 3.17
N SER A 40 12.22 -18.21 4.42
CA SER A 40 11.84 -17.35 5.54
C SER A 40 12.61 -16.02 5.49
N ASN A 41 12.01 -14.96 6.03
CA ASN A 41 12.67 -13.66 6.11
C ASN A 41 13.92 -13.71 6.99
N ARG A 42 14.00 -14.61 7.98
CA ARG A 42 15.22 -14.84 8.77
C ARG A 42 16.36 -15.35 7.89
N GLU A 43 16.12 -16.40 7.10
CA GLU A 43 17.12 -16.96 6.19
C GLU A 43 17.59 -15.91 5.19
N ARG A 44 16.64 -15.18 4.58
CA ARG A 44 16.94 -14.09 3.65
C ARG A 44 17.82 -13.02 4.29
N LEU A 45 17.50 -12.57 5.50
CA LEU A 45 18.26 -11.52 6.20
C LEU A 45 19.66 -12.01 6.60
N VAL A 46 19.79 -13.27 7.04
CA VAL A 46 21.09 -13.88 7.34
C VAL A 46 21.96 -13.92 6.07
N LYS A 47 21.42 -14.37 4.93
CA LYS A 47 22.14 -14.38 3.65
C LYS A 47 22.52 -12.97 3.20
N LYS A 48 21.55 -12.04 3.17
CA LYS A 48 21.71 -10.65 2.74
C LYS A 48 22.86 -9.94 3.48
N TRP A 49 23.03 -10.23 4.76
CA TRP A 49 24.04 -9.59 5.59
C TRP A 49 25.31 -10.42 5.80
N GLY A 50 25.58 -11.42 4.95
CA GLY A 50 26.83 -12.18 4.98
C GLY A 50 26.95 -13.13 6.18
N GLY A 51 25.83 -13.72 6.60
CA GLY A 51 25.74 -14.69 7.69
C GLY A 51 25.36 -14.09 9.05
N ASN A 52 25.33 -14.95 10.07
CA ASN A 52 24.87 -14.60 11.42
C ASN A 52 25.62 -13.41 12.02
N ALA A 53 26.91 -13.28 11.76
CA ALA A 53 27.72 -12.19 12.29
C ALA A 53 27.29 -10.82 11.73
N GLY A 54 27.10 -10.70 10.42
CA GLY A 54 26.65 -9.43 9.83
C GLY A 54 25.19 -9.11 10.13
N TRP A 55 24.33 -10.12 10.22
CA TRP A 55 22.96 -9.92 10.70
C TRP A 55 22.91 -9.41 12.15
N ASN A 56 23.74 -9.98 13.04
CA ASN A 56 23.84 -9.52 14.42
C ASN A 56 24.30 -8.06 14.53
N ARG A 57 25.27 -7.64 13.71
CA ARG A 57 25.67 -6.23 13.63
C ARG A 57 24.51 -5.34 13.19
N GLN A 58 23.76 -5.74 12.16
CA GLN A 58 22.65 -4.94 11.66
C GLN A 58 21.52 -4.73 12.67
N LYS A 59 21.19 -5.77 13.47
CA LYS A 59 20.18 -5.65 14.53
C LYS A 59 20.51 -4.58 15.56
N GLN A 60 21.79 -4.27 15.78
CA GLN A 60 22.22 -3.24 16.74
C GLN A 60 22.00 -1.81 16.20
N HIS A 61 21.94 -1.63 14.88
CA HIS A 61 21.81 -0.32 14.25
C HIS A 61 20.36 0.09 13.97
N HIS A 62 19.49 -0.87 13.65
CA HIS A 62 18.13 -0.58 13.25
C HIS A 62 17.16 -0.94 14.39
N ASN A 63 16.71 0.08 15.13
CA ASN A 63 15.67 -0.02 16.18
C ASN A 63 14.28 -0.34 15.59
N LEU A 64 14.18 -1.37 14.75
CA LEU A 64 12.96 -1.74 14.04
C LEU A 64 11.85 -2.13 15.02
N LYS A 65 12.20 -2.82 16.12
CA LYS A 65 11.23 -3.19 17.16
C LYS A 65 10.62 -1.95 17.82
N GLY A 66 11.45 -0.99 18.26
CA GLY A 66 10.94 0.24 18.85
C GLY A 66 10.06 1.02 17.89
N ARG A 67 10.52 1.22 16.64
CA ARG A 67 9.73 1.91 15.61
C ARG A 67 8.41 1.21 15.27
N GLY A 68 8.39 -0.13 15.28
CA GLY A 68 7.16 -0.90 15.10
C GLY A 68 6.17 -0.66 16.24
N GLN A 69 6.65 -0.70 17.49
CA GLN A 69 5.83 -0.44 18.67
C GLN A 69 5.28 0.99 18.69
N ASP A 70 6.10 1.98 18.33
CA ASP A 70 5.67 3.38 18.21
C ASP A 70 4.59 3.55 17.12
N ALA A 71 4.59 2.70 16.10
CA ALA A 71 3.60 2.65 15.02
C ALA A 71 2.41 1.71 15.33
N GLY A 72 2.30 1.15 16.54
CA GLY A 72 1.20 0.27 16.94
C GLY A 72 1.33 -1.19 16.47
N ILE A 73 2.46 -1.59 15.90
CA ILE A 73 2.72 -2.98 15.50
C ILE A 73 3.24 -3.76 16.72
N PRO A 74 2.48 -4.74 17.25
CA PRO A 74 2.81 -5.38 18.53
C PRO A 74 4.09 -6.22 18.43
N HIS A 75 4.30 -6.87 17.30
CA HIS A 75 5.49 -7.64 16.98
C HIS A 75 5.63 -7.82 15.47
N PHE A 76 6.85 -8.14 15.03
CA PHE A 76 7.11 -8.57 13.66
C PHE A 76 7.44 -10.06 13.65
N ASN A 77 6.78 -10.83 12.79
CA ASN A 77 7.15 -12.19 12.51
C ASN A 77 8.46 -12.21 11.72
N LEU A 78 9.54 -12.62 12.41
CA LEU A 78 10.88 -12.69 11.82
C LEU A 78 10.98 -13.82 10.78
N ASP A 79 10.13 -14.84 10.90
CA ASP A 79 10.10 -16.03 10.06
C ASP A 79 9.02 -15.97 8.97
N ARG A 80 8.40 -14.80 8.77
CA ARG A 80 7.46 -14.57 7.67
C ARG A 80 8.02 -15.04 6.33
N LEU A 81 7.16 -15.57 5.48
CA LEU A 81 7.55 -16.20 4.23
C LEU A 81 7.79 -15.16 3.14
N THR A 82 9.01 -15.10 2.62
CA THR A 82 9.37 -14.16 1.55
C THR A 82 9.06 -14.76 0.19
N SER A 83 8.47 -13.97 -0.70
CA SER A 83 7.99 -14.37 -2.01
C SER A 83 8.19 -13.23 -3.01
N ASN A 84 8.02 -13.50 -4.29
CA ASN A 84 7.75 -12.43 -5.24
C ASN A 84 6.47 -11.67 -4.81
N THR A 85 6.33 -10.39 -5.14
CA THR A 85 5.18 -9.56 -4.76
C THR A 85 4.36 -9.08 -5.96
N MET A 86 4.55 -9.66 -7.14
CA MET A 86 3.82 -9.27 -8.35
C MET A 86 2.32 -9.51 -8.21
N ALA A 87 1.92 -10.67 -7.68
CA ALA A 87 0.51 -11.01 -7.46
C ALA A 87 -0.18 -9.99 -6.54
N SER A 88 0.40 -9.72 -5.37
CA SER A 88 -0.15 -8.75 -4.40
C SER A 88 -0.12 -7.30 -4.90
N HIS A 89 0.92 -6.87 -5.61
CA HIS A 89 0.95 -5.53 -6.22
C HIS A 89 -0.16 -5.35 -7.25
N ARG A 90 -0.35 -6.33 -8.15
CA ARG A 90 -1.44 -6.31 -9.13
C ARG A 90 -2.80 -6.30 -8.46
N LEU A 91 -2.97 -7.08 -7.39
CA LEU A 91 -4.21 -7.16 -6.64
C LEU A 91 -4.60 -5.81 -6.03
N ILE A 92 -3.67 -5.14 -5.33
CA ILE A 92 -3.92 -3.81 -4.74
C ILE A 92 -4.36 -2.80 -5.82
N GLN A 93 -3.70 -2.80 -6.99
CA GLN A 93 -4.09 -1.93 -8.10
C GLN A 93 -5.48 -2.26 -8.65
N HIS A 94 -5.76 -3.55 -8.89
CA HIS A 94 -7.05 -3.98 -9.43
C HIS A 94 -8.20 -3.60 -8.49
N ILE A 95 -8.04 -3.83 -7.18
CA ILE A 95 -9.03 -3.41 -6.18
C ILE A 95 -9.18 -1.88 -6.14
N GLY A 96 -8.10 -1.12 -6.24
CA GLY A 96 -8.15 0.34 -6.30
C GLY A 96 -8.90 0.88 -7.51
N LYS A 97 -8.73 0.25 -8.67
CA LYS A 97 -9.47 0.59 -9.90
C LYS A 97 -10.94 0.21 -9.84
N LYS A 98 -11.25 -0.94 -9.24
CA LYS A 98 -12.61 -1.50 -9.26
C LYS A 98 -13.50 -0.97 -8.13
N TYR A 99 -12.96 -0.84 -6.92
CA TYR A 99 -13.71 -0.47 -5.70
C TYR A 99 -13.30 0.88 -5.11
N GLY A 100 -12.23 1.51 -5.64
CA GLY A 100 -11.74 2.80 -5.21
C GLY A 100 -10.55 2.73 -4.24
N LEU A 101 -9.88 3.86 -4.06
CA LEU A 101 -8.63 3.94 -3.29
C LEU A 101 -8.83 3.67 -1.79
N GLY A 102 -9.98 4.03 -1.21
CA GLY A 102 -10.28 3.71 0.19
C GLY A 102 -10.30 2.20 0.47
N VAL A 103 -11.00 1.43 -0.36
CA VAL A 103 -11.05 -0.04 -0.24
C VAL A 103 -9.68 -0.68 -0.50
N SER A 104 -8.92 -0.15 -1.46
CA SER A 104 -7.54 -0.58 -1.71
C SER A 104 -6.61 -0.33 -0.52
N GLU A 105 -6.74 0.81 0.16
CA GLU A 105 -5.98 1.11 1.38
C GLU A 105 -6.36 0.18 2.53
N ALA A 106 -7.66 -0.10 2.73
CA ALA A 106 -8.11 -1.06 3.73
C ALA A 106 -7.52 -2.47 3.48
N LEU A 107 -7.52 -2.93 2.22
CA LEU A 107 -6.87 -4.18 1.85
C LEU A 107 -5.34 -4.13 2.08
N TYR A 108 -4.70 -3.01 1.78
CA TYR A 108 -3.26 -2.83 2.02
C TYR A 108 -2.91 -2.98 3.51
N ASP A 109 -3.74 -2.44 4.40
CA ASP A 109 -3.57 -2.59 5.85
C ASP A 109 -3.76 -4.04 6.31
N VAL A 110 -4.77 -4.73 5.79
CA VAL A 110 -4.96 -6.17 6.02
C VAL A 110 -3.75 -6.97 5.56
N LEU A 111 -3.23 -6.70 4.36
CA LEU A 111 -2.07 -7.40 3.81
C LEU A 111 -0.77 -7.11 4.58
N ASN A 112 -0.64 -5.92 5.18
CA ASN A 112 0.49 -5.62 6.07
C ASN A 112 0.46 -6.49 7.33
N ILE A 113 -0.69 -6.68 7.97
CA ILE A 113 -0.82 -7.59 9.12
C ILE A 113 -0.56 -9.03 8.70
N TYR A 114 -1.22 -9.48 7.63
CA TYR A 114 -1.06 -10.79 7.01
C TYR A 114 0.41 -11.16 6.76
N TYR A 115 1.21 -10.22 6.26
CA TYR A 115 2.62 -10.46 5.95
C TYR A 115 3.54 -10.25 7.16
N PHE A 116 3.44 -9.10 7.84
CA PHE A 116 4.42 -8.70 8.85
C PHE A 116 4.15 -9.30 10.22
N VAL A 117 2.89 -9.63 10.54
CA VAL A 117 2.49 -10.17 11.84
C VAL A 117 2.16 -11.65 11.73
N ASP A 118 1.31 -12.05 10.79
CA ASP A 118 0.90 -13.47 10.66
C ASP A 118 1.95 -14.31 9.92
N GLY A 119 2.78 -13.66 9.11
CA GLY A 119 3.93 -14.28 8.47
C GLY A 119 3.63 -15.05 7.19
N HIS A 120 2.48 -14.80 6.58
CA HIS A 120 2.09 -15.43 5.32
C HIS A 120 2.81 -14.83 4.12
N ALA A 121 2.75 -15.49 2.97
CA ALA A 121 3.47 -15.08 1.77
C ALA A 121 2.60 -14.23 0.84
N LEU A 122 3.17 -13.18 0.27
CA LEU A 122 2.47 -12.24 -0.62
C LEU A 122 2.34 -12.74 -2.08
N ASN A 123 2.51 -14.04 -2.29
CA ASN A 123 2.29 -14.75 -3.55
C ASN A 123 1.47 -16.05 -3.38
N ASP A 124 0.97 -16.36 -2.18
CA ASP A 124 0.05 -17.48 -1.97
C ASP A 124 -1.33 -17.10 -2.51
N ARG A 125 -1.55 -17.33 -3.81
CA ARG A 125 -2.74 -16.86 -4.54
C ARG A 125 -4.06 -17.33 -3.93
N PRO A 126 -4.23 -18.61 -3.55
CA PRO A 126 -5.45 -19.05 -2.85
C PRO A 126 -5.70 -18.30 -1.54
N ARG A 127 -4.66 -18.11 -0.70
CA ARG A 127 -4.85 -17.35 0.55
C ARG A 127 -5.11 -15.86 0.30
N LEU A 128 -4.45 -15.27 -0.68
CA LEU A 128 -4.68 -13.87 -1.06
C LEU A 128 -6.10 -13.66 -1.56
N ALA A 129 -6.62 -14.60 -2.36
CA ALA A 129 -8.01 -14.56 -2.84
C ALA A 129 -9.00 -14.55 -1.67
N LYS A 130 -8.85 -15.48 -0.72
CA LYS A 130 -9.67 -15.54 0.49
C LYS A 130 -9.61 -14.25 1.32
N VAL A 131 -8.41 -13.81 1.69
CA VAL A 131 -8.22 -12.61 2.53
C VAL A 131 -8.77 -11.36 1.86
N THR A 132 -8.66 -11.28 0.53
CA THR A 132 -9.22 -10.17 -0.24
C THR A 132 -10.74 -10.23 -0.27
N HIS A 133 -11.33 -11.40 -0.50
CA HIS A 133 -12.78 -11.59 -0.46
C HIS A 133 -13.37 -11.19 0.91
N ASP A 134 -12.76 -11.68 2.00
CA ASP A 134 -13.15 -11.33 3.37
C ASP A 134 -13.09 -9.81 3.60
N CYS A 135 -12.03 -9.14 3.11
CA CYS A 135 -11.89 -7.70 3.18
C CYS A 135 -12.98 -6.97 2.36
N LEU A 136 -13.29 -7.43 1.15
CA LEU A 136 -14.32 -6.82 0.31
C LEU A 136 -15.71 -6.95 0.93
N ILE A 137 -16.05 -8.11 1.53
CA ILE A 137 -17.31 -8.26 2.27
C ILE A 137 -17.41 -7.22 3.38
N LYS A 138 -16.33 -7.01 4.14
CA LYS A 138 -16.32 -6.04 5.25
C LYS A 138 -16.46 -4.59 4.75
N GLU A 139 -15.68 -4.21 3.75
CA GLU A 139 -15.56 -2.82 3.31
C GLU A 139 -16.65 -2.39 2.31
N VAL A 140 -17.25 -3.33 1.58
CA VAL A 140 -18.27 -3.06 0.54
C VAL A 140 -19.63 -3.66 0.91
N GLY A 141 -19.66 -4.78 1.61
CA GLY A 141 -20.90 -5.50 1.94
C GLY A 141 -21.63 -4.99 3.18
N SER A 142 -21.13 -3.96 3.87
CA SER A 142 -21.68 -3.48 5.15
C SER A 142 -22.57 -2.24 5.05
N ASP A 143 -22.90 -1.77 3.85
CA ASP A 143 -23.69 -0.53 3.70
C ASP A 143 -25.21 -0.79 3.68
N ASP A 144 -25.89 -0.32 4.73
CA ASP A 144 -27.34 -0.04 4.83
C ASP A 144 -27.79 1.10 3.89
N ASP A 145 -27.02 1.39 2.83
CA ASP A 145 -27.29 2.48 1.89
C ASP A 145 -28.20 1.99 0.76
N ALA A 146 -29.21 2.79 0.38
CA ALA A 146 -30.26 2.36 -0.54
C ALA A 146 -29.76 2.06 -1.98
N ASP A 147 -28.54 2.49 -2.31
CA ASP A 147 -27.81 2.16 -3.55
C ASP A 147 -27.03 0.83 -3.48
N ALA A 148 -27.00 0.15 -2.32
CA ALA A 148 -26.22 -1.08 -2.08
C ALA A 148 -26.75 -2.34 -2.80
N ASN A 149 -27.97 -2.31 -3.35
CA ASN A 149 -28.53 -3.46 -4.08
C ASN A 149 -27.85 -3.73 -5.43
N GLU A 150 -27.20 -2.74 -6.07
CA GLU A 150 -26.34 -2.99 -7.24
C GLU A 150 -24.92 -3.43 -6.84
N ASN A 151 -24.41 -2.95 -5.69
CA ASN A 151 -23.02 -3.18 -5.27
C ASN A 151 -22.79 -4.56 -4.63
N ASN A 152 -23.77 -5.15 -3.93
CA ASN A 152 -23.63 -6.49 -3.36
C ASN A 152 -23.52 -7.61 -4.41
N ASN A 153 -24.07 -7.41 -5.61
CA ASN A 153 -23.88 -8.33 -6.75
C ASN A 153 -22.53 -8.17 -7.46
N ASN A 154 -21.68 -7.22 -7.02
CA ASN A 154 -20.42 -6.87 -7.67
C ASN A 154 -19.18 -7.15 -6.78
N ILE A 155 -19.35 -7.80 -5.63
CA ILE A 155 -18.23 -8.28 -4.82
C ILE A 155 -17.63 -9.51 -5.52
N MET A 156 -16.33 -9.46 -5.82
CA MET A 156 -15.63 -10.60 -6.40
C MET A 156 -15.62 -11.78 -5.42
N SER A 157 -15.98 -12.96 -5.93
CA SER A 157 -15.81 -14.22 -5.21
C SER A 157 -14.34 -14.57 -5.02
N GLU A 158 -14.03 -15.52 -4.13
CA GLU A 158 -12.67 -16.07 -4.02
C GLU A 158 -12.20 -16.63 -5.37
N GLU A 159 -13.09 -17.25 -6.13
CA GLU A 159 -12.83 -17.79 -7.47
C GLU A 159 -12.46 -16.70 -8.48
N ASP A 160 -13.21 -15.59 -8.54
CA ASP A 160 -12.93 -14.46 -9.43
C ASP A 160 -11.55 -13.83 -9.13
N ILE A 161 -11.23 -13.68 -7.83
CA ILE A 161 -9.96 -13.10 -7.40
C ILE A 161 -8.81 -14.06 -7.74
N LEU A 162 -9.02 -15.37 -7.52
CA LEU A 162 -8.03 -16.38 -7.86
C LEU A 162 -7.79 -16.45 -9.37
N GLU A 163 -8.83 -16.32 -10.20
CA GLU A 163 -8.70 -16.22 -11.66
C GLU A 163 -7.85 -15.01 -12.06
N PHE A 164 -8.15 -13.81 -11.52
CA PHE A 164 -7.34 -12.61 -11.74
C PHE A 164 -5.86 -12.82 -11.36
N LEU A 165 -5.62 -13.41 -10.18
CA LEU A 165 -4.27 -13.67 -9.67
C LEU A 165 -3.50 -14.69 -10.52
N ASN A 166 -4.20 -15.60 -11.19
CA ASN A 166 -3.61 -16.57 -12.11
C ASN A 166 -3.42 -16.02 -13.53
N GLY A 167 -4.13 -14.95 -13.89
CA GLY A 167 -3.97 -14.23 -15.16
C GLY A 167 -2.78 -13.26 -15.16
N SER A 168 -2.70 -12.43 -16.20
CA SER A 168 -1.65 -11.41 -16.41
C SER A 168 -2.14 -9.96 -16.32
N GLU A 169 -3.45 -9.74 -16.11
CA GLU A 169 -4.07 -8.41 -16.04
C GLU A 169 -3.39 -7.48 -15.03
N GLY A 170 -3.05 -6.26 -15.45
CA GLY A 170 -2.39 -5.26 -14.62
C GLY A 170 -0.87 -5.35 -14.60
N ARG A 171 -0.25 -6.41 -15.15
CA ARG A 171 1.22 -6.58 -15.20
C ARG A 171 1.91 -5.42 -15.92
N LYS A 172 1.36 -4.99 -17.05
CA LYS A 172 1.95 -3.93 -17.89
C LYS A 172 2.10 -2.62 -17.11
N GLU A 173 1.07 -2.24 -16.36
CA GLU A 173 1.06 -1.04 -15.53
C GLU A 173 2.09 -1.12 -14.40
N ILE A 174 2.25 -2.30 -13.77
CA ILE A 174 3.31 -2.51 -12.77
C ILE A 174 4.69 -2.34 -13.41
N ASP A 175 4.95 -2.97 -14.55
CA ASP A 175 6.24 -2.88 -15.24
C ASP A 175 6.56 -1.42 -15.67
N GLN A 176 5.56 -0.68 -16.14
CA GLN A 176 5.70 0.74 -16.50
C GLN A 176 5.96 1.62 -15.26
N ALA A 177 5.30 1.34 -14.14
CA ALA A 177 5.55 2.04 -12.89
C ALA A 177 6.98 1.80 -12.38
N LEU A 178 7.49 0.56 -12.49
CA LEU A 178 8.88 0.25 -12.12
C LEU A 178 9.89 0.96 -13.03
N TYR A 179 9.62 1.00 -14.34
CA TYR A 179 10.44 1.76 -15.28
C TYR A 179 10.49 3.25 -14.90
N ALA A 180 9.33 3.87 -14.65
CA ALA A 180 9.27 5.28 -14.24
C ALA A 180 9.98 5.54 -12.90
N LEU A 181 9.84 4.64 -11.91
CA LEU A 181 10.57 4.75 -10.64
C LEU A 181 12.09 4.69 -10.84
N ASN A 182 12.57 3.81 -11.73
CA ASN A 182 13.99 3.73 -12.07
C ASN A 182 14.49 5.03 -12.72
N GLU A 183 13.76 5.58 -13.69
CA GLU A 183 14.11 6.87 -14.33
C GLU A 183 14.12 8.03 -13.32
N MET A 184 13.29 7.96 -12.28
CA MET A 184 13.27 8.91 -11.18
C MET A 184 14.39 8.69 -10.14
N GLY A 185 15.27 7.70 -10.32
CA GLY A 185 16.35 7.38 -9.39
C GLY A 185 15.88 6.76 -8.07
N VAL A 186 14.70 6.13 -8.06
CA VAL A 186 14.15 5.49 -6.87
C VAL A 186 14.72 4.07 -6.73
N HIS A 187 15.64 3.89 -5.78
CA HIS A 187 16.30 2.61 -5.51
C HIS A 187 15.99 2.03 -4.12
N GLY A 188 15.04 2.63 -3.38
CA GLY A 188 14.71 2.22 -2.03
C GLY A 188 13.34 2.75 -1.56
N ILE A 189 12.79 2.06 -0.56
CA ILE A 189 11.46 2.29 0.02
C ILE A 189 11.52 2.31 1.56
N PRO A 190 10.52 2.93 2.24
CA PRO A 190 9.40 3.68 1.68
C PRO A 190 9.84 5.03 1.10
N LYS A 191 9.09 5.51 0.11
CA LYS A 191 9.27 6.81 -0.54
C LYS A 191 7.91 7.41 -0.84
N PHE A 192 7.73 8.69 -0.56
CA PHE A 192 6.46 9.39 -0.74
C PHE A 192 6.65 10.51 -1.74
N ILE A 193 5.70 10.66 -2.67
CA ILE A 193 5.61 11.80 -3.58
C ILE A 193 4.30 12.51 -3.24
N ILE A 194 4.40 13.68 -2.64
CA ILE A 194 3.28 14.49 -2.19
C ILE A 194 3.08 15.64 -3.19
N GLU A 195 1.82 15.92 -3.52
CA GLU A 195 1.42 16.96 -4.50
C GLU A 195 2.18 16.91 -5.84
N GLY A 196 2.56 15.70 -6.25
CA GLY A 196 3.24 15.40 -7.51
C GLY A 196 4.69 15.89 -7.62
N LYS A 197 5.26 16.47 -6.56
CA LYS A 197 6.61 17.08 -6.62
C LYS A 197 7.46 16.85 -5.38
N ARG A 198 6.86 16.89 -4.19
CA ARG A 198 7.61 16.85 -2.94
C ARG A 198 7.95 15.40 -2.60
N VAL A 199 9.23 15.08 -2.59
CA VAL A 199 9.71 13.74 -2.23
C VAL A 199 10.09 13.71 -0.76
N VAL A 200 9.53 12.75 -0.02
CA VAL A 200 9.95 12.41 1.34
C VAL A 200 10.54 11.01 1.31
N ASP A 201 11.77 10.87 1.80
CA ASP A 201 12.50 9.61 1.75
C ASP A 201 12.50 8.88 3.11
N GLY A 202 12.39 7.55 3.06
CA GLY A 202 12.41 6.69 4.22
C GLY A 202 11.18 6.80 5.12
N ALA A 203 11.22 6.04 6.21
CA ALA A 203 10.19 6.07 7.25
C ALA A 203 10.34 7.33 8.12
N ALA A 204 10.01 8.48 7.53
CA ALA A 204 10.02 9.78 8.21
C ALA A 204 9.02 9.81 9.37
N HIS A 205 9.26 10.69 10.35
CA HIS A 205 8.37 10.87 11.49
C HIS A 205 7.05 11.54 11.05
N SER A 206 5.97 11.27 11.78
CA SER A 206 4.65 11.84 11.52
C SER A 206 4.66 13.37 11.41
N ASN A 207 5.45 14.04 12.26
CA ASN A 207 5.59 15.51 12.24
C ASN A 207 6.03 16.05 10.88
N THR A 208 6.94 15.35 10.17
CA THR A 208 7.35 15.75 8.81
C THR A 208 6.15 15.81 7.86
N PHE A 209 5.24 14.83 7.93
CA PHE A 209 4.05 14.81 7.10
C PHE A 209 3.02 15.85 7.54
N ILE A 210 2.84 16.04 8.86
CA ILE A 210 1.94 17.06 9.40
C ILE A 210 2.36 18.44 8.88
N ASP A 211 3.64 18.80 9.00
CA ASP A 211 4.15 20.10 8.55
C ASP A 211 3.90 20.32 7.04
N ILE A 212 4.15 19.29 6.22
CA ILE A 212 3.87 19.34 4.78
C ILE A 212 2.38 19.56 4.50
N PHE A 213 1.50 18.84 5.19
CA PHE A 213 0.06 18.95 4.97
C PHE A 213 -0.49 20.29 5.47
N ARG A 214 0.05 20.85 6.55
CA ARG A 214 -0.29 22.21 7.01
C ARG A 214 0.10 23.28 6.00
N GLU A 215 1.28 23.16 5.39
CA GLU A 215 1.68 24.06 4.29
C GLU A 215 0.71 23.97 3.10
N ILE A 216 0.26 22.76 2.75
CA ILE A 216 -0.72 22.56 1.68
C ILE A 216 -2.09 23.14 2.06
N GLU A 217 -2.55 22.99 3.30
CA GLU A 217 -3.76 23.63 3.83
C GLU A 217 -3.71 25.14 3.70
N GLU A 218 -2.64 25.77 4.17
CA GLU A 218 -2.44 27.22 4.13
C GLU A 218 -2.43 27.75 2.68
N LYS A 219 -1.80 27.00 1.78
CA LYS A 219 -1.76 27.31 0.35
C LYS A 219 -3.11 27.14 -0.34
N GLY A 220 -3.97 26.23 0.14
CA GLY A 220 -5.32 25.98 -0.40
C GLY A 220 -5.37 25.35 -1.79
N ALA A 221 -4.23 24.88 -2.31
CA ALA A 221 -4.10 24.24 -3.62
C ALA A 221 -2.95 23.23 -3.63
N VAL A 222 -3.04 22.20 -4.49
CA VAL A 222 -1.95 21.25 -4.73
C VAL A 222 -1.06 21.71 -5.88
N HIS A 223 0.25 21.45 -5.82
CA HIS A 223 1.18 21.86 -6.88
C HIS A 223 0.96 21.10 -8.20
N ALA A 224 0.78 19.78 -8.16
CA ALA A 224 0.58 18.95 -9.33
C ALA A 224 -0.31 17.74 -9.02
N GLY A 225 -0.75 17.04 -10.08
CA GLY A 225 -1.52 15.81 -9.99
C GLY A 225 -0.68 14.58 -9.60
N PRO A 226 -1.31 13.41 -9.49
CA PRO A 226 -0.64 12.16 -9.12
C PRO A 226 0.25 11.67 -10.28
N VAL A 227 1.56 11.62 -10.04
CA VAL A 227 2.58 11.23 -11.05
C VAL A 227 2.32 9.87 -11.67
N PHE A 228 1.79 8.92 -10.88
CA PHE A 228 1.57 7.54 -11.31
C PHE A 228 0.12 7.22 -11.69
N GLY A 229 -0.80 8.19 -11.64
CA GLY A 229 -2.23 7.94 -11.90
C GLY A 229 -2.47 7.34 -13.29
N GLU A 230 -1.93 7.97 -14.33
CA GLU A 230 -2.05 7.49 -15.71
C GLU A 230 -1.26 6.20 -15.95
N ILE A 231 -0.03 6.10 -15.42
CA ILE A 231 0.83 4.91 -15.56
C ILE A 231 0.15 3.68 -14.98
N LEU A 232 -0.48 3.84 -13.82
CA LEU A 232 -1.20 2.76 -13.16
C LEU A 232 -2.60 2.56 -13.72
N GLY A 233 -3.07 3.40 -14.65
CA GLY A 233 -4.41 3.30 -15.23
C GLY A 233 -5.53 3.54 -14.22
N VAL A 234 -5.30 4.40 -13.22
CA VAL A 234 -6.31 4.77 -12.23
C VAL A 234 -7.05 6.00 -12.73
N ALA A 235 -8.37 5.87 -12.88
CA ALA A 235 -9.19 6.90 -13.47
C ALA A 235 -9.29 8.16 -12.59
N SER A 236 -9.39 9.33 -13.23
CA SER A 236 -9.29 10.63 -12.53
C SER A 236 -10.39 10.84 -11.49
N GLU A 237 -11.57 10.27 -11.72
CA GLU A 237 -12.73 10.27 -10.85
C GLU A 237 -12.49 9.45 -9.58
N ILE A 238 -11.81 8.31 -9.69
CA ILE A 238 -11.40 7.49 -8.54
C ILE A 238 -10.39 8.27 -7.68
N ILE A 239 -9.43 8.92 -8.32
CA ILE A 239 -8.45 9.77 -7.64
C ILE A 239 -9.15 10.93 -6.94
N LYS A 240 -10.11 11.60 -7.60
CA LYS A 240 -10.85 12.73 -7.02
C LYS A 240 -11.77 12.32 -5.87
N LYS A 241 -12.40 11.13 -5.93
CA LYS A 241 -13.18 10.57 -4.81
C LYS A 241 -12.31 10.42 -3.56
N GLY A 242 -11.03 10.12 -3.75
CA GLY A 242 -10.05 10.03 -2.68
C GLY A 242 -10.12 8.72 -1.89
N SER A 243 -9.27 8.67 -0.87
CA SER A 243 -9.13 7.53 0.06
C SER A 243 -9.45 7.94 1.50
N HIS A 244 -9.26 9.22 1.83
CA HIS A 244 -9.52 9.77 3.16
C HIS A 244 -10.05 11.18 3.01
N SER A 245 -11.22 11.44 3.56
CA SER A 245 -11.82 12.77 3.68
C SER A 245 -12.45 12.90 5.06
N ASN A 246 -12.65 14.14 5.52
CA ASN A 246 -13.59 14.35 6.62
C ASN A 246 -14.98 14.01 6.10
N SER A 247 -15.72 13.16 6.82
CA SER A 247 -17.11 12.75 6.52
C SER A 247 -18.12 13.91 6.52
N SER A 248 -17.66 15.15 6.63
CA SER A 248 -18.42 16.40 6.71
C SER A 248 -18.06 17.39 5.58
N ALA A 249 -17.31 16.95 4.57
CA ALA A 249 -16.92 17.73 3.39
C ALA A 249 -17.59 17.20 2.11
#